data_AF-A0A661HU65-F1
#
_entry.id   AF-A0A661HU65-F1
#
_cell.length_a   1.000
_cell.length_b   1.000
_cell.length_c   1.000
_cell.angle_alpha   90.00
_cell.angle_beta   90.00
_cell.angle_gamma   90.00
#
_symmetry.space_group_name_H-M   'P 1'
#
loop_
_entity.id
_entity.type
_entity.pdbx_description
1 polymer ?
#
loop_
_entity_poly.entity_id
_entity_poly.type
_entity_poly.pdbx_seq_one_letter_code
_entity_poly.pdbx_strand_id
1 'polypeptide(L)'
;RRKKLEIAELALIKAEFGVSMQAVFIRANQVGIIEYTYSNTLWKLFKKEGWDVKEPGEQYPCEKIYIFKQLVLRALSEKYIGESKAAELLGMSVRKFHNYRMTGN
;
A
#
# COMPACT_ATOMS: atom_id res chain seq x y z
N ARG A 1 -3.03 -30.37 3.26
CA ARG A 1 -3.56 -29.09 3.82
C ARG A 1 -2.65 -28.67 4.97
N ARG A 2 -2.13 -27.44 4.96
CA ARG A 2 -1.20 -26.98 6.00
C ARG A 2 -1.95 -26.68 7.28
N LYS A 3 -1.43 -27.09 8.44
CA LYS A 3 -2.12 -26.91 9.73
C LYS A 3 -1.85 -25.55 10.39
N LYS A 4 -0.67 -24.95 10.18
CA LYS A 4 -0.23 -23.69 10.82
C LYS A 4 0.75 -22.91 9.94
N LEU A 5 0.70 -21.59 10.06
CA LEU A 5 1.68 -20.61 9.56
C LEU A 5 2.29 -19.90 10.78
N GLU A 6 3.61 -19.89 10.88
CA GLU A 6 4.29 -19.17 11.96
C GLU A 6 4.31 -17.67 11.65
N ILE A 7 4.32 -16.81 12.69
CA ILE A 7 4.37 -15.35 12.48
C ILE A 7 5.67 -14.93 11.78
N ALA A 8 6.79 -15.59 12.10
CA ALA A 8 8.07 -15.37 11.42
C ALA A 8 8.00 -15.71 9.94
N GLU A 9 7.28 -16.78 9.58
CA GLU A 9 7.07 -17.14 8.18
C GLU A 9 6.22 -16.10 7.46
N LEU A 10 5.14 -15.59 8.10
CA LEU A 10 4.37 -14.48 7.53
C LEU A 10 5.24 -13.25 7.28
N ALA A 11 6.19 -12.96 8.16
CA ALA A 11 7.14 -11.86 7.98
C ALA A 11 8.07 -12.04 6.78
N LEU A 12 8.54 -13.25 6.53
CA LEU A 12 9.38 -13.54 5.37
C LEU A 12 8.58 -13.39 4.06
N ILE A 13 7.37 -13.95 4.01
CA ILE A 13 6.52 -13.88 2.81
C ILE A 13 6.12 -12.43 2.51
N LYS A 14 5.80 -11.63 3.55
CA LYS A 14 5.44 -10.22 3.36
C LYS A 14 6.57 -9.42 2.71
N ALA A 15 7.82 -9.70 3.11
CA ALA A 15 9.00 -9.04 2.57
C ALA A 15 9.30 -9.47 1.13
N GLU A 16 9.12 -10.76 0.83
CA GLU A 16 9.32 -11.31 -0.51
C GLU A 16 8.34 -10.72 -1.54
N PHE A 17 7.06 -10.59 -1.17
CA PHE A 17 6.02 -10.14 -2.09
C PHE A 17 5.67 -8.65 -1.99
N GLY A 18 6.25 -7.93 -1.02
CA GLY A 18 5.90 -6.53 -0.77
C GLY A 18 4.42 -6.37 -0.48
N VAL A 19 3.92 -7.07 0.54
CA VAL A 19 2.53 -6.95 1.01
C VAL A 19 2.49 -7.00 2.55
N SER A 20 1.31 -6.81 3.15
CA SER A 20 1.12 -7.00 4.59
C SER A 20 1.03 -8.49 4.96
N MET A 21 1.38 -8.87 6.18
CA MET A 21 1.13 -10.21 6.72
C MET A 21 -0.35 -10.59 6.66
N GLN A 22 -1.24 -9.61 6.81
CA GLN A 22 -2.68 -9.82 6.65
C GLN A 22 -3.03 -10.25 5.22
N ALA A 23 -2.49 -9.56 4.21
CA ALA A 23 -2.69 -9.93 2.82
C ALA A 23 -2.19 -11.37 2.54
N VAL A 24 -1.06 -11.76 3.15
CA VAL A 24 -0.52 -13.11 3.02
C VAL A 24 -1.50 -14.17 3.52
N PHE A 25 -1.99 -14.08 4.77
CA PHE A 25 -2.85 -15.15 5.30
C PHE A 25 -4.25 -15.12 4.68
N ILE A 26 -4.78 -13.94 4.31
CA ILE A 26 -6.05 -13.82 3.56
C ILE A 26 -5.90 -14.53 2.22
N ARG A 27 -4.80 -14.28 1.48
CA ARG A 27 -4.56 -14.91 0.20
C ARG A 27 -4.39 -16.42 0.35
N ALA A 28 -3.61 -16.86 1.35
CA ALA A 28 -3.43 -18.28 1.66
C ALA A 28 -4.76 -18.98 1.96
N ASN A 29 -5.72 -18.28 2.59
CA ASN A 29 -7.06 -18.82 2.81
C ASN A 29 -7.86 -18.91 1.50
N GLN A 30 -7.87 -17.86 0.69
CA GLN A 30 -8.60 -17.82 -0.59
C GLN A 30 -8.17 -18.92 -1.57
N VAL A 31 -6.88 -19.26 -1.61
CA VAL A 31 -6.34 -20.33 -2.47
C VAL A 31 -6.36 -21.72 -1.81
N GLY A 32 -6.88 -21.83 -0.59
CA GLY A 32 -7.04 -23.11 0.11
C GLY A 32 -5.77 -23.69 0.76
N ILE A 33 -4.68 -22.91 0.87
CA ILE A 33 -3.46 -23.32 1.59
C ILE A 33 -3.76 -23.51 3.08
N ILE A 34 -4.53 -22.57 3.67
CA ILE A 34 -4.98 -22.63 5.06
C ILE A 34 -6.50 -22.73 5.17
N GLU A 35 -6.98 -23.32 6.27
CA GLU A 35 -8.41 -23.38 6.56
C GLU A 35 -8.98 -22.02 7.00
N TYR A 36 -10.27 -21.82 6.76
CA TYR A 36 -11.00 -20.63 7.22
C TYR A 36 -10.98 -20.47 8.75
N THR A 37 -11.12 -21.58 9.47
CA THR A 37 -11.02 -21.63 10.95
C THR A 37 -9.67 -21.13 11.45
N TYR A 38 -8.59 -21.48 10.76
CA TYR A 38 -7.24 -21.03 11.08
C TYR A 38 -7.05 -19.54 10.73
N SER A 39 -7.52 -19.10 9.57
CA SER A 39 -7.50 -17.68 9.19
C SER A 39 -8.26 -16.81 10.19
N ASN A 40 -9.39 -17.27 10.72
CA ASN A 40 -10.13 -16.56 11.77
C ASN A 40 -9.38 -16.49 13.09
N THR A 41 -8.62 -17.55 13.43
CA THR A 41 -7.73 -17.54 14.60
C THR A 41 -6.62 -16.51 14.43
N LEU A 42 -6.00 -16.44 13.25
CA LEU A 42 -5.01 -15.42 12.93
C LEU A 42 -5.59 -14.00 13.02
N TRP A 43 -6.79 -13.77 12.50
CA TRP A 43 -7.48 -12.48 12.64
C TRP A 43 -7.68 -12.07 14.11
N LYS A 44 -8.11 -13.00 14.97
CA LYS A 44 -8.29 -12.74 16.40
C LYS A 44 -6.97 -12.42 17.09
N LEU A 45 -5.90 -13.16 16.74
CA LEU A 45 -4.55 -12.89 17.25
C LEU A 45 -4.09 -11.49 16.85
N PHE A 46 -4.20 -11.14 15.57
CA PHE A 46 -3.75 -9.83 15.07
C PHE A 46 -4.47 -8.67 15.75
N LYS A 47 -5.80 -8.77 15.90
CA LYS A 47 -6.58 -7.76 16.62
C LYS A 47 -6.19 -7.66 18.11
N LYS A 48 -5.96 -8.81 18.76
CA LYS A 48 -5.57 -8.85 20.18
C LYS A 48 -4.22 -8.16 20.41
N GLU A 49 -3.27 -8.38 19.52
CA GLU A 49 -1.91 -7.83 19.62
C GLU A 49 -1.76 -6.44 18.97
N GLY A 50 -2.82 -5.88 18.35
CA GLY A 50 -2.78 -4.60 17.63
C GLY A 50 -2.01 -4.63 16.30
N TRP A 51 -1.77 -5.83 15.76
CA TRP A 51 -1.00 -6.05 14.53
C TRP A 51 -1.78 -5.76 13.25
N ASP A 52 -3.08 -5.49 13.36
CA ASP A 52 -3.88 -4.93 12.29
C ASP A 52 -3.57 -3.45 12.02
N VAL A 53 -2.96 -2.76 12.98
CA VAL A 53 -2.47 -1.37 12.82
C VAL A 53 -0.96 -1.34 12.61
N LYS A 54 -0.21 -2.11 13.42
CA LYS A 54 1.25 -2.14 13.35
C LYS A 54 1.76 -3.57 13.47
N GLU A 55 2.16 -4.13 12.36
CA GLU A 55 2.62 -5.53 12.28
C GLU A 55 3.90 -5.76 13.10
N PRO A 56 4.20 -7.00 13.49
CA PRO A 56 5.49 -7.30 14.08
C PRO A 56 6.61 -7.15 13.03
N GLY A 57 7.78 -6.69 13.49
CA GLY A 57 8.95 -6.46 12.65
C GLY A 57 8.88 -5.20 11.80
N GLU A 58 9.60 -5.21 10.67
CA GLU A 58 9.64 -4.10 9.72
C GLU A 58 8.25 -3.84 9.11
N GLN A 59 7.84 -2.58 9.05
CA GLN A 59 6.51 -2.24 8.52
C GLN A 59 6.51 -2.28 7.00
N TYR A 60 5.42 -2.82 6.43
CA TYR A 60 5.16 -2.62 5.01
C TYR A 60 4.98 -1.11 4.75
N PRO A 61 5.67 -0.51 3.76
CA PRO A 61 5.59 0.93 3.53
C PRO A 61 4.16 1.36 3.20
N CYS A 62 3.74 2.50 3.74
CA CYS A 62 2.46 3.10 3.40
C CYS A 62 2.36 3.35 1.89
N GLU A 63 1.17 3.10 1.35
CA GLU A 63 0.87 3.39 -0.05
C GLU A 63 1.15 4.87 -0.36
N LYS A 64 1.94 5.10 -1.41
CA LYS A 64 2.17 6.45 -1.94
C LYS A 64 1.20 6.68 -3.10
N ILE A 65 0.27 7.60 -2.92
CA ILE A 65 -0.72 7.92 -3.95
C ILE A 65 -0.05 8.73 -5.07
N TYR A 66 0.24 8.07 -6.19
CA TYR A 66 0.72 8.73 -7.42
C TYR A 66 -0.40 9.13 -8.36
N ILE A 67 -1.57 8.50 -8.25
CA ILE A 67 -2.66 8.67 -9.23
C ILE A 67 -3.17 10.10 -9.29
N PHE A 68 -3.30 10.78 -8.14
CA PHE A 68 -3.71 12.18 -8.11
C PHE A 68 -2.72 13.08 -8.87
N LYS A 69 -1.42 12.86 -8.67
CA LYS A 69 -0.36 13.59 -9.39
C LYS A 69 -0.44 13.33 -10.89
N GLN A 70 -0.62 12.07 -11.28
CA GLN A 70 -0.78 11.68 -12.68
C GLN A 70 -2.03 12.30 -13.32
N LEU A 71 -3.15 12.36 -12.60
CA LEU A 71 -4.39 12.98 -13.08
C LEU A 71 -4.23 14.48 -13.31
N VAL A 72 -3.56 15.19 -12.38
CA VAL A 72 -3.28 16.62 -12.54
C VAL A 72 -2.36 16.88 -13.74
N LEU A 73 -1.28 16.09 -13.88
CA LEU A 73 -0.37 16.20 -15.02
C LEU A 73 -1.08 15.89 -16.34
N ARG A 74 -1.96 14.89 -16.36
CA ARG A 74 -2.79 14.56 -17.52
C ARG A 74 -3.74 15.71 -17.87
N ALA A 75 -4.47 16.23 -16.89
CA ALA A 75 -5.41 17.34 -17.10
C ALA A 75 -4.72 18.61 -17.62
N LEU A 76 -3.49 18.88 -17.16
CA LEU A 76 -2.65 19.94 -17.72
C LEU A 76 -2.24 19.65 -19.17
N SER A 77 -1.79 18.43 -19.48
CA SER A 77 -1.38 18.06 -20.83
C SER A 77 -2.52 18.12 -21.85
N GLU A 78 -3.73 17.75 -21.41
CA GLU A 78 -4.98 17.84 -22.17
C GLU A 78 -5.59 19.26 -22.17
N LYS A 79 -4.92 20.23 -21.55
CA LYS A 79 -5.32 21.65 -21.48
C LYS A 79 -6.67 21.90 -20.79
N TYR A 80 -7.17 20.97 -19.96
CA TYR A 80 -8.35 21.21 -19.12
C TYR A 80 -8.05 22.21 -18.00
N ILE A 81 -6.80 22.28 -17.54
CA ILE A 81 -6.35 23.22 -16.51
C ILE A 81 -5.05 23.90 -16.93
N GLY A 82 -4.82 25.11 -16.44
CA GLY A 82 -3.55 25.83 -16.61
C GLY A 82 -2.51 25.47 -15.55
N GLU A 83 -1.25 25.88 -15.77
CA GLU A 83 -0.13 25.58 -14.86
C GLU A 83 -0.36 26.08 -13.43
N SER A 84 -0.93 27.28 -13.28
CA SER A 84 -1.24 27.84 -11.96
C SER A 84 -2.21 26.94 -11.18
N LYS A 85 -3.25 26.44 -11.85
CA LYS A 85 -4.26 25.55 -11.25
C LYS A 85 -3.69 24.17 -10.94
N ALA A 86 -2.82 23.64 -11.79
CA ALA A 86 -2.13 22.38 -11.55
C ALA A 86 -1.18 22.48 -10.34
N ALA A 87 -0.45 23.58 -10.21
CA ALA A 87 0.43 23.84 -9.07
C ALA A 87 -0.36 23.96 -7.75
N GLU A 88 -1.48 24.69 -7.78
CA GLU A 88 -2.44 24.80 -6.66
C GLU A 88 -2.95 23.42 -6.22
N LEU A 89 -3.42 22.59 -7.16
CA LEU A 89 -3.94 21.25 -6.88
C LEU A 89 -2.89 20.33 -6.23
N LEU A 90 -1.62 20.47 -6.62
CA LEU A 90 -0.51 19.69 -6.04
C LEU A 90 0.13 20.36 -4.80
N GLY A 91 -0.44 21.47 -4.31
CA GLY A 91 0.05 22.16 -3.12
C GLY A 91 1.48 22.69 -3.25
N MET A 92 1.90 23.12 -4.45
CA MET A 92 3.24 23.64 -4.70
C MET A 92 3.22 24.98 -5.44
N SER A 93 4.31 25.75 -5.34
CA SER A 93 4.44 26.99 -6.10
C SER A 93 4.57 26.71 -7.60
N VAL A 94 4.16 27.68 -8.44
CA VAL A 94 4.26 27.55 -9.91
C VAL A 94 5.70 27.27 -10.35
N ARG A 95 6.69 27.93 -9.74
CA ARG A 95 8.12 27.68 -10.02
C ARG A 95 8.53 26.24 -9.67
N LYS A 96 8.09 25.71 -8.51
CA LYS A 96 8.37 24.33 -8.11
C LYS A 96 7.68 23.35 -9.05
N PHE A 97 6.45 23.64 -9.46
CA PHE A 97 5.70 22.84 -10.41
C PHE A 97 6.36 22.80 -11.79
N HIS A 98 6.91 23.92 -12.25
CA HIS A 98 7.65 23.97 -13.51
C HIS A 98 8.83 23.00 -13.52
N ASN A 99 9.60 22.93 -12.43
CA ASN A 99 10.70 21.97 -12.28
C ASN A 99 10.19 20.52 -12.14
N TYR A 100 9.11 20.32 -11.39
CA TYR A 100 8.47 19.03 -11.18
C TYR A 100 8.05 18.37 -12.50
N ARG A 101 7.58 19.16 -13.47
CA ARG A 101 7.20 18.66 -14.80
C ARG A 101 8.36 18.05 -15.59
N MET A 102 9.58 18.50 -15.35
CA MET A 102 10.77 18.02 -16.06
C MET A 102 11.42 16.82 -15.38
N THR A 103 11.23 16.67 -14.06
CA THR A 103 12.00 15.75 -13.21
C THR A 103 11.15 14.66 -12.55
N GLY A 104 9.84 14.87 -12.42
CA GLY A 104 8.90 13.94 -11.78
C GLY A 104 8.98 13.89 -10.24
N ASN A 105 9.96 14.60 -9.64
CA ASN A 105 10.30 14.54 -8.21
C ASN A 105 10.45 15.94 -7.60
#